data_AF-A0A820J0G3-F1
#
_entry.id   AF-A0A820J0G3-F1
#
_cell.length_a   1.000
_cell.length_b   1.000
_cell.length_c   1.000
_cell.angle_alpha   90.00
_cell.angle_beta   90.00
_cell.angle_gamma   90.00
#
_symmetry.space_group_name_H-M   'P 1'
#
loop_
_entity.id
_entity.type
_entity.pdbx_description
1 polymer ?
#
loop_
_entity_poly.entity_id
_entity_poly.type
_entity_poly.pdbx_seq_one_letter_code
_entity_poly.pdbx_strand_id
1 'polypeptide(L)' 'FKRILTTYPLFLEYPDSSTPFVLTTDASGIGIGGILRQDTPSGTKINYFKSRVLDDTERK' A
#
# COMPACT_ATOMS: atom_id res chain seq x y z
N PHE A 1 -11.20 6.91 6.58
CA PHE A 1 -9.82 6.38 6.38
C PHE A 1 -9.22 5.75 7.64
N LYS A 2 -8.99 6.49 8.74
CA LYS A 2 -8.34 5.97 9.97
C LYS A 2 -8.99 4.72 10.60
N ARG A 3 -10.32 4.61 10.50
CA ARG A 3 -11.09 3.47 11.06
C ARG A 3 -10.78 2.14 10.34
N ILE A 4 -10.55 2.18 9.02
CA ILE A 4 -10.24 0.99 8.20
C ILE A 4 -8.85 0.44 8.55
N LEU A 5 -7.90 1.31 8.94
CA LEU A 5 -6.58 0.91 9.44
C LEU A 5 -6.60 0.41 10.91
N THR A 6 -7.76 0.46 11.59
CA THR A 6 -7.88 0.15 13.03
C THR A 6 -8.96 -0.88 13.35
N THR A 7 -9.66 -1.46 12.36
CA THR A 7 -10.67 -2.52 12.55
C THR A 7 -10.33 -3.75 11.73
N TYR A 8 -10.41 -4.93 12.36
CA TYR A 8 -10.26 -6.34 11.89
C TYR A 8 -9.11 -6.58 10.88
N PRO A 9 -8.20 -7.52 11.14
CA PRO A 9 -6.84 -7.48 10.58
C PRO A 9 -6.85 -7.31 9.07
N LEU A 10 -6.25 -6.21 8.62
CA LEU A 10 -5.58 -6.14 7.33
C LEU A 10 -4.51 -7.23 7.39
N PHE A 11 -4.88 -8.48 7.12
CA PHE A 11 -3.92 -9.57 7.10
C PHE A 11 -2.96 -9.24 5.97
N LEU A 12 -1.80 -8.70 6.32
CA LEU A 12 -0.70 -8.57 5.40
C LEU A 12 -0.30 -9.99 5.06
N GLU A 13 -0.58 -10.38 3.83
CA GLU A 13 -0.30 -11.72 3.38
C GLU A 13 1.20 -11.87 3.15
N TYR A 14 1.71 -13.04 3.55
CA TYR A 14 3.14 -13.31 3.39
C TYR A 14 3.51 -13.27 1.91
N PRO A 15 4.61 -12.59 1.55
CA PRO A 15 5.02 -12.49 0.18
C PRO A 15 5.37 -13.85 -0.40
N ASP A 16 4.91 -14.08 -1.62
CA ASP A 16 5.33 -15.22 -2.43
C ASP A 16 6.59 -14.85 -3.22
N SER A 17 7.69 -15.56 -3.02
CA SER A 17 8.95 -15.30 -3.72
C SER A 17 8.87 -15.47 -5.24
N SER A 18 7.88 -16.22 -5.74
CA SER A 18 7.72 -16.52 -7.16
C SER A 18 6.83 -15.52 -7.90
N THR A 19 6.14 -14.63 -7.18
CA THR A 19 5.20 -13.66 -7.76
C THR A 19 5.78 -12.25 -7.70
N PRO A 20 5.79 -11.47 -8.80
CA PRO A 20 6.29 -10.10 -8.76
C PRO A 20 5.40 -9.20 -7.89
N PHE A 21 6.03 -8.21 -7.25
CA PHE A 21 5.30 -7.18 -6.54
C PHE A 21 4.75 -6.13 -7.50
N VAL A 22 3.54 -5.65 -7.20
CA VAL A 22 2.90 -4.50 -7.82
C VAL A 22 2.79 -3.41 -6.75
N LEU A 23 3.46 -2.29 -7.00
CA LEU A 23 3.33 -1.08 -6.19
C LEU A 23 2.29 -0.18 -6.86
N THR A 24 1.19 0.10 -6.16
CA THR A 24 0.20 1.07 -6.61
C THR A 24 0.24 2.27 -5.68
N THR A 25 0.44 3.46 -6.23
CA THR A 25 0.53 4.71 -5.47
C THR A 25 -0.50 5.70 -5.95
N ASP A 26 -1.06 6.45 -5.00
CA ASP A 26 -1.90 7.63 -5.24
C ASP A 26 -1.26 8.82 -4.53
N ALA A 27 -1.21 9.96 -5.20
CA ALA A 27 -0.51 11.14 -4.72
C ALA A 27 -1.38 12.39 -4.89
N SER A 28 -1.30 13.26 -3.89
CA SER A 28 -1.90 14.59 -3.91
C SER A 28 -0.84 15.64 -3.56
N GLY A 29 -1.16 16.93 -3.68
CA GLY A 29 -0.29 18.01 -3.23
C GLY A 29 -0.02 18.06 -1.72
N ILE A 30 -0.57 17.11 -0.93
CA ILE A 30 -0.39 17.04 0.54
C ILE A 30 0.38 15.78 0.94
N GLY A 31 0.20 14.66 0.25
CA GLY A 31 0.70 13.37 0.70
C GLY A 31 0.63 12.30 -0.38
N ILE A 32 1.39 11.23 -0.16
CA ILE A 32 1.44 10.03 -1.00
C ILE A 32 0.93 8.85 -0.17
N GLY A 33 0.01 8.09 -0.76
CA GLY A 33 -0.41 6.78 -0.30
C GLY A 33 0.03 5.69 -1.28
N GLY A 34 0.24 4.49 -0.78
CA GLY A 34 0.57 3.35 -1.64
C GLY A 34 0.29 2.00 -0.99
N ILE A 35 0.07 1.03 -1.85
CA ILE A 35 -0.11 -0.39 -1.50
C ILE A 35 0.91 -1.23 -2.24
N LEU A 36 1.53 -2.16 -1.53
CA LEU A 36 2.34 -3.23 -2.11
C LEU A 36 1.49 -4.48 -2.14
N ARG A 37 1.30 -5.06 -3.33
CA ARG A 37 0.46 -6.23 -3.55
C ARG A 37 1.10 -7.22 -4.50
N GLN A 38 0.64 -8.46 -4.49
CA GLN A 38 1.02 -9.50 -5.43
C GLN A 38 -0.24 -10.11 -6.05
N ASP A 39 -0.29 -10.14 -7.38
CA ASP A 39 -1.40 -10.77 -8.10
C ASP A 39 -1.09 -12.24 -8.32
N THR A 40 -1.64 -13.08 -7.45
CA THR A 40 -1.47 -14.54 -7.50
C THR A 40 -2.68 -15.20 -8.19
N PRO A 41 -2.56 -16.46 -8.64
CA PRO A 41 -3.71 -17.21 -9.16
C PRO A 41 -4.86 -17.36 -8.15
N SER A 42 -4.57 -17.27 -6.85
CA SER A 42 -5.55 -17.34 -5.76
C SER A 42 -6.21 -15.99 -5.45
N GLY A 43 -5.79 -14.91 -6.10
CA GLY A 43 -6.26 -13.56 -5.87
C GLY A 43 -5.13 -12.56 -5.57
N THR A 44 -5.52 -11.30 -5.40
CA THR A 44 -4.60 -10.21 -5.03
C THR A 44 -4.28 -10.29 -3.54
N LYS A 45 -3.00 -10.52 -3.24
CA LYS A 45 -2.45 -10.50 -1.90
C LYS A 45 -1.98 -9.10 -1.54
N ILE A 46 -2.42 -8.57 -0.41
CA ILE A 46 -1.94 -7.26 0.05
C ILE A 46 -0.79 -7.49 1.04
N ASN A 47 0.41 -7.07 0.69
CA ASN A 47 1.61 -7.32 1.49
C ASN A 47 1.97 -6.13 2.39
N TYR A 48 1.67 -4.89 1.97
CA TYR A 48 1.99 -3.71 2.78
C TYR A 48 1.17 -2.48 2.40
N PHE A 49 0.93 -1.60 3.37
CA PHE A 49 0.37 -0.26 3.17
C PHE A 49 1.38 0.79 3.63
N LYS A 50 1.63 1.81 2.80
CA LYS A 50 2.44 2.96 3.16
C LYS A 50 1.70 4.24 2.88
N SER A 51 1.78 5.20 3.80
CA SER A 51 1.45 6.58 3.51
C SER A 51 2.46 7.50 4.16
N ARG A 52 2.69 8.66 3.54
CA ARG A 52 3.45 9.75 4.12
C ARG A 52 2.96 11.10 3.63
N VAL A 53 3.12 12.11 4.47
CA VAL A 53 2.90 13.51 4.11
C VAL A 53 4.12 14.00 3.32
N LEU A 54 3.88 14.80 2.29
CA LEU A 54 4.94 15.44 1.52
C LEU A 54 5.63 16.50 2.37
N ASP A 55 6.95 16.57 2.29
CA ASP A 55 7.71 17.68 2.85
C ASP A 55 7.56 18.94 1.98
N ASP A 56 8.05 20.09 2.48
CA ASP A 56 7.89 21.37 1.79
C ASP A 56 8.62 21.44 0.44
N THR A 57 9.63 20.60 0.23
CA THR A 57 10.37 20.51 -1.05
C THR A 57 9.59 19.70 -2.08
N GLU A 58 8.86 18.69 -1.64
CA GLU A 58 8.08 17.77 -2.50
C GLU A 58 6.70 18.32 -2.89
N ARG A 59 6.25 19.42 -2.28
CA ARG A 59 4.97 20.08 -2.58
C ARG A 59 5.06 21.10 -3.73
N LYS A 60 6.24 21.33 -4.29
CA LYS A 60 6.55 22.46 -5.16
C LYS A 60 6.93 22.06 -6.57
#